data_AF-A0A0B8PNC1-F1
#
_entry.id   AF-A0A0B8PNC1-F1
#
_cell.length_a   1.000
_cell.length_b   1.000
_cell.length_c   1.000
_cell.angle_alpha   90.00
_cell.angle_beta   90.00
_cell.angle_gamma   90.00
#
_symmetry.space_group_name_H-M   'P 1'
#
loop_
_entity.id
_entity.type
_entity.pdbx_description
1 polymer ?
#
loop_
_entity_poly.entity_id
_entity_poly.type
_entity_poly.pdbx_seq_one_letter_code
_entity_poly.pdbx_strand_id
1 'polypeptide(L)'
;MAGDVFGNGMLLSKHIRLQAAFNHLHIFIDPNPDSAKSYVERERLFNTPRTGWDDYDKSLISKGGGVFSRKAKSVTLSPEIKKMLGVSKDSMTPNELIKNILCMEVDLLWNGGIGTYVKSSKETHSDVGDRANDSLRINGNELKAKIVGEGGNLGLTQLGRIEFALHGGRVNTDFVDNVGGVDSSDNEVNIKILLNSVVANGDLTFKKRNQLLNVMEKEVSDIVLQDAYNQSESISVSEAQGVAGVKEQMRFIHTLEKAGQLDRQLEYIPDDEQLLEREKQGQALTRPELSVLVAYAKMLLKEQLAVEASVKMSITVNC
;
A
#
# COMPACT_ATOMS: atom_id res chain seq x y z
N MET A 1 5.88 7.17 17.05
CA MET A 1 6.54 6.77 15.77
C MET A 1 6.22 7.69 14.57
N ALA A 2 5.74 8.93 14.79
CA ALA A 2 5.53 9.95 13.75
C ALA A 2 4.60 9.62 12.56
N GLY A 3 3.60 8.75 12.78
CA GLY A 3 2.52 8.49 11.82
C GLY A 3 1.72 7.24 12.20
N ASP A 4 0.39 7.34 12.13
CA ASP A 4 -0.49 6.26 12.60
C ASP A 4 -0.45 5.04 11.69
N VAL A 5 -0.40 5.23 10.37
CA VAL A 5 -0.32 4.12 9.39
C VAL A 5 0.97 3.32 9.56
N PHE A 6 2.11 4.01 9.65
CA PHE A 6 3.39 3.36 9.93
C PHE A 6 3.36 2.64 11.28
N GLY A 7 2.88 3.33 12.32
CA GLY A 7 2.85 2.81 13.68
C GLY A 7 2.01 1.55 13.81
N ASN A 8 0.79 1.56 13.28
CA ASN A 8 -0.08 0.38 13.25
C ASN A 8 0.61 -0.81 12.58
N GLY A 9 1.18 -0.61 11.38
CA GLY A 9 1.91 -1.67 10.66
C GLY A 9 3.05 -2.28 11.47
N MET A 10 3.79 -1.46 12.22
CA MET A 10 4.90 -1.92 13.08
C MET A 10 4.45 -2.72 14.32
N LEU A 11 3.17 -2.66 14.69
CA LEU A 11 2.60 -3.38 15.83
C LEU A 11 1.85 -4.66 15.45
N LEU A 12 1.60 -4.89 14.15
CA LEU A 12 0.93 -6.09 13.66
C LEU A 12 1.75 -7.39 13.87
N SER A 13 3.05 -7.28 14.15
CA SER A 13 3.88 -8.44 14.44
C SER A 13 4.96 -8.16 15.47
N LYS A 14 5.06 -9.06 16.47
CA LYS A 14 6.10 -9.07 17.51
C LYS A 14 7.46 -9.56 16.98
N HIS A 15 7.52 -10.01 15.73
CA HIS A 15 8.72 -10.56 15.11
C HIS A 15 9.44 -9.58 14.18
N ILE A 16 8.90 -8.38 13.96
CA ILE A 16 9.52 -7.36 13.11
C ILE A 16 10.85 -6.91 13.72
N ARG A 17 11.91 -7.11 12.94
CA ARG A 17 13.26 -6.56 13.15
C ARG A 17 13.43 -5.29 12.32
N LEU A 18 12.95 -4.16 12.85
CA LEU A 18 12.98 -2.88 12.14
C LEU A 18 14.42 -2.35 12.06
N GLN A 19 15.06 -2.49 10.90
CA GLN A 19 16.44 -2.06 10.69
C GLN A 19 16.58 -0.58 10.37
N ALA A 20 15.62 0.00 9.65
CA ALA A 20 15.65 1.40 9.28
C ALA A 20 14.23 1.96 9.14
N ALA A 21 14.07 3.24 9.47
CA ALA A 21 12.86 4.01 9.21
C ALA A 21 13.23 5.48 9.01
N PHE A 22 12.44 6.24 8.27
CA PHE A 22 12.67 7.67 8.10
C PHE A 22 11.35 8.43 7.97
N ASN A 23 11.39 9.72 8.29
CA ASN A 23 10.28 10.64 8.07
C ASN A 23 10.81 12.02 7.65
N HIS A 24 10.02 13.07 7.83
CA HIS A 24 10.43 14.45 7.50
C HIS A 24 11.46 15.05 8.48
N LEU A 25 11.69 14.43 9.65
CA LEU A 25 12.59 14.92 10.71
C LEU A 25 13.80 14.04 10.95
N HIS A 26 13.61 12.72 10.95
CA HIS A 26 14.54 11.75 11.51
C HIS A 26 14.76 10.56 10.57
N ILE A 27 15.93 9.96 10.70
CA ILE A 27 16.32 8.66 10.14
C ILE A 27 16.70 7.78 11.33
N PHE A 28 15.92 6.74 11.59
CA PHE A 28 16.20 5.70 12.57
C PHE A 28 16.96 4.56 11.90
N ILE A 29 18.03 4.07 12.53
CA ILE A 29 18.79 2.90 12.08
C ILE A 29 19.14 2.02 13.27
N ASP A 30 18.84 0.73 13.16
CA ASP A 30 19.27 -0.32 14.08
C ASP A 30 19.88 -1.49 13.28
N PRO A 31 21.21 -1.68 13.30
CA PRO A 31 21.87 -2.75 12.53
C PRO A 31 21.50 -4.18 12.92
N ASN A 32 21.05 -4.41 14.16
CA ASN A 32 20.74 -5.75 14.69
C ASN A 32 19.66 -5.68 15.78
N PRO A 33 18.41 -5.33 15.43
CA PRO A 33 17.34 -5.11 16.39
C PRO A 33 16.90 -6.43 17.04
N ASP A 34 16.68 -6.39 18.36
CA ASP A 34 15.99 -7.45 19.10
C ASP A 34 14.47 -7.27 18.93
N SER A 35 13.80 -8.22 18.28
CA SER A 35 12.37 -8.08 17.97
C SER A 35 11.48 -8.00 19.21
N ALA A 36 11.82 -8.72 20.29
CA ALA A 36 11.02 -8.75 21.51
C ALA A 36 11.13 -7.44 22.29
N LYS A 37 12.36 -6.94 22.49
CA LYS A 37 12.61 -5.67 23.20
C LYS A 37 12.13 -4.47 22.38
N SER A 38 12.45 -4.44 21.08
CA SER A 38 12.05 -3.32 20.22
C SER A 38 10.53 -3.26 20.02
N TYR A 39 9.81 -4.38 20.06
CA TYR A 39 8.34 -4.36 19.99
C TYR A 39 7.72 -3.56 21.13
N VAL A 40 8.14 -3.82 22.38
CA VAL A 40 7.62 -3.10 23.56
C VAL A 40 7.89 -1.59 23.45
N GLU A 41 9.06 -1.22 22.93
CA GLU A 41 9.41 0.19 22.74
C GLU A 41 8.61 0.85 21.60
N ARG A 42 8.39 0.14 20.49
CA ARG A 42 7.51 0.62 19.42
C ARG A 42 6.08 0.82 19.94
N GLU A 43 5.56 -0.12 20.74
CA GLU A 43 4.23 0.00 21.36
C GLU A 43 4.14 1.21 22.29
N ARG A 44 5.16 1.42 23.15
CA ARG A 44 5.25 2.61 23.99
C ARG A 44 5.22 3.90 23.17
N LEU A 45 6.04 3.99 22.12
CA LEU A 45 6.10 5.15 21.22
C LEU A 45 4.87 5.34 20.35
N PHE A 46 4.04 4.32 20.17
CA PHE A 46 2.77 4.45 19.47
C PHE A 46 1.69 4.99 20.40
N ASN A 47 1.59 4.42 21.59
CA ASN A 47 0.55 4.76 22.57
C ASN A 47 0.83 6.08 23.32
N THR A 48 2.07 6.59 23.29
CA THR A 48 2.42 7.86 23.93
C THR A 48 2.17 9.04 22.98
N PRO A 49 1.23 9.95 23.29
CA PRO A 49 0.93 11.08 22.43
C PRO A 49 2.15 11.98 22.21
N ARG A 50 2.24 12.56 21.00
CA ARG A 50 3.28 13.53 20.62
C ARG A 50 4.73 13.01 20.69
N THR A 51 4.94 11.71 20.53
CA THR A 51 6.28 11.11 20.47
C THR A 51 6.78 10.85 19.04
N GLY A 52 8.07 11.12 18.83
CA GLY A 52 8.81 10.92 17.60
C GLY A 52 9.81 9.76 17.67
N TRP A 53 10.75 9.74 16.73
CA TRP A 53 11.87 8.81 16.74
C TRP A 53 12.96 9.22 17.73
N ASP A 54 13.07 10.51 18.02
CA ASP A 54 13.95 11.09 19.02
C ASP A 54 13.61 10.67 20.46
N ASP A 55 12.36 10.27 20.71
CA ASP A 55 11.90 9.71 21.98
C ASP A 55 12.18 8.21 22.13
N TYR A 56 12.73 7.54 21.11
CA TYR A 56 13.07 6.12 21.16
C TYR A 56 14.19 5.88 22.18
N ASP A 57 14.02 4.88 23.05
CA ASP A 57 15.04 4.49 24.03
C ASP A 57 16.30 3.99 23.31
N LYS A 58 17.30 4.87 23.26
CA LYS A 58 18.59 4.62 22.58
C LYS A 58 19.36 3.46 23.19
N SER A 59 19.08 3.07 24.44
CA SER A 59 19.72 1.89 25.06
C SER A 59 19.27 0.57 24.43
N LEU A 60 18.13 0.57 23.73
CA LEU A 60 17.58 -0.58 23.02
C LEU A 60 18.05 -0.69 21.57
N ILE A 61 18.67 0.36 21.02
CA ILE A 61 19.24 0.35 19.67
C ILE A 61 20.55 -0.42 19.70
N SER A 62 20.75 -1.36 18.78
CA SER A 62 21.98 -2.13 18.75
C SER A 62 23.21 -1.28 18.45
N LYS A 63 24.39 -1.84 18.74
CA LYS A 63 25.68 -1.16 18.60
C LYS A 63 25.83 -0.56 17.20
N GLY A 64 26.21 0.72 17.16
CA GLY A 64 26.47 1.46 15.93
C GLY A 64 25.21 2.05 15.28
N GLY A 65 24.01 1.69 15.74
CA GLY A 65 22.75 2.32 15.33
C GLY A 65 22.51 3.68 15.99
N GLY A 66 21.40 4.31 15.62
CA GLY A 66 20.98 5.57 16.21
C GLY A 66 19.82 6.25 15.50
N VAL A 67 19.49 7.44 15.98
CA VAL A 67 18.49 8.34 15.38
C VAL A 67 19.22 9.59 14.92
N PHE A 68 19.13 9.86 13.63
CA PHE A 68 19.83 10.95 12.95
C PHE A 68 18.85 12.00 12.46
N SER A 69 19.23 13.28 12.52
CA SER A 69 18.39 14.35 11.97
C SER A 69 18.49 14.39 10.45
N ARG A 70 17.34 14.46 9.77
CA ARG A 70 17.26 14.69 8.31
C ARG A 70 17.76 16.09 7.90
N LYS A 71 17.89 17.01 8.85
CA LYS A 71 18.48 18.35 8.65
C LYS A 71 19.99 18.39 8.83
N ALA A 72 20.63 17.28 9.22
CA ALA A 72 22.08 17.23 9.36
C ALA A 72 22.78 17.45 8.01
N LYS A 73 23.93 18.13 8.02
CA LYS A 73 24.75 18.29 6.80
C LYS A 73 25.36 16.96 6.34
N SER A 74 25.70 16.11 7.30
CA SER A 74 26.26 14.78 7.08
C SER A 74 25.94 13.89 8.28
N VAL A 75 25.84 12.59 8.04
CA VAL A 75 25.70 11.52 9.01
C VAL A 75 26.94 10.64 8.92
N THR A 76 27.71 10.55 10.00
CA THR A 76 28.84 9.63 10.11
C THR A 76 28.33 8.20 10.27
N LEU A 77 28.85 7.28 9.45
CA LEU A 77 28.43 5.89 9.45
C LEU A 77 29.35 5.06 10.35
N SER A 78 28.75 4.36 11.33
CA SER A 78 29.45 3.35 12.11
C SER A 78 29.85 2.15 11.23
N PRO A 79 30.85 1.35 11.63
CA PRO A 79 31.18 0.11 10.94
C PRO A 79 29.97 -0.83 10.77
N GLU A 80 29.09 -0.88 11.76
CA GLU A 80 27.86 -1.66 11.74
C GLU A 80 26.85 -1.16 10.69
N ILE A 81 26.63 0.17 10.60
CA ILE A 81 25.76 0.76 9.55
C ILE A 81 26.36 0.56 8.16
N LYS A 82 27.67 0.73 7.99
CA LYS A 82 28.34 0.50 6.71
C LYS A 82 28.16 -0.94 6.22
N LYS A 83 28.31 -1.91 7.13
CA LYS A 83 28.08 -3.33 6.83
C LYS A 83 26.62 -3.61 6.46
N MET A 84 25.68 -3.05 7.21
CA MET A 84 24.24 -3.18 6.96
C MET A 84 23.84 -2.63 5.57
N LEU A 85 24.39 -1.48 5.18
CA LEU A 85 24.10 -0.85 3.89
C LEU A 85 24.96 -1.38 2.73
N GLY A 86 26.04 -2.11 3.00
CA GLY A 86 26.99 -2.56 1.99
C GLY A 86 27.84 -1.45 1.38
N VAL A 87 28.21 -0.42 2.16
CA VAL A 87 28.91 0.78 1.67
C VAL A 87 30.25 0.99 2.35
N SER A 88 31.19 1.65 1.66
CA SER A 88 32.53 1.96 2.19
C SER A 88 32.68 3.38 2.75
N LYS A 89 31.79 4.31 2.38
CA LYS A 89 31.85 5.73 2.78
C LYS A 89 31.81 5.88 4.30
N ASP A 90 32.59 6.83 4.83
CA ASP A 90 32.60 7.19 6.25
C ASP A 90 31.42 8.08 6.67
N SER A 91 30.85 8.82 5.73
CA SER A 91 29.69 9.67 5.99
C SER A 91 28.87 9.93 4.74
N MET A 92 27.60 10.28 4.92
CA MET A 92 26.65 10.54 3.83
C MET A 92 25.74 11.72 4.19
N THR A 93 25.22 12.41 3.17
CA THR A 93 24.09 13.32 3.40
C THR A 93 22.83 12.51 3.77
N PRO A 94 21.85 13.08 4.49
CA PRO A 94 20.62 12.37 4.84
C PRO A 94 19.85 11.78 3.66
N ASN A 95 19.78 12.49 2.53
CA ASN A 95 19.08 11.99 1.34
C ASN A 95 19.83 10.82 0.68
N GLU A 96 21.17 10.88 0.66
CA GLU A 96 21.99 9.75 0.21
C GLU A 96 21.83 8.53 1.12
N LEU A 97 21.75 8.75 2.44
CA LEU A 97 21.49 7.68 3.40
C LEU A 97 20.12 7.03 3.19
N ILE A 98 19.06 7.82 2.98
CA ILE A 98 17.71 7.30 2.65
C ILE A 98 17.73 6.51 1.35
N LYS A 99 18.42 7.02 0.31
CA LYS A 99 18.57 6.29 -0.96
C LYS A 99 19.23 4.92 -0.76
N ASN A 100 20.28 4.84 0.05
CA ASN A 100 20.93 3.56 0.37
C ASN A 100 20.03 2.64 1.22
N ILE A 101 19.22 3.19 2.13
CA ILE A 101 18.23 2.44 2.90
C ILE A 101 17.18 1.80 1.96
N LEU A 102 16.70 2.53 0.96
CA LEU A 102 15.74 2.01 -0.01
C LEU A 102 16.34 0.87 -0.88
N CYS A 103 17.65 0.86 -1.09
CA CYS A 103 18.36 -0.20 -1.80
C CYS A 103 18.77 -1.41 -0.92
N MET A 104 18.37 -1.43 0.37
CA MET A 104 18.74 -2.53 1.27
C MET A 104 18.07 -3.85 0.90
N GLU A 105 18.79 -4.95 1.11
CA GLU A 105 18.21 -6.30 1.07
C GLU A 105 17.41 -6.54 2.36
N VAL A 106 16.09 -6.50 2.24
CA VAL A 106 15.16 -6.69 3.36
C VAL A 106 13.99 -7.56 2.93
N ASP A 107 13.30 -8.19 3.88
CA ASP A 107 12.10 -8.97 3.56
C ASP A 107 10.92 -8.06 3.19
N LEU A 108 10.77 -6.92 3.85
CA LEU A 108 9.64 -6.01 3.70
C LEU A 108 10.08 -4.54 3.67
N LEU A 109 9.62 -3.80 2.66
CA LEU A 109 9.50 -2.35 2.69
C LEU A 109 8.04 -1.99 3.00
N TRP A 110 7.79 -1.30 4.11
CA TRP A 110 6.47 -0.79 4.47
C TRP A 110 6.40 0.72 4.25
N ASN A 111 5.62 1.16 3.28
CA ASN A 111 5.33 2.58 3.08
C ASN A 111 4.13 2.99 3.94
N GLY A 112 4.39 3.59 5.10
CA GLY A 112 3.35 4.17 5.97
C GLY A 112 3.35 5.70 6.00
N GLY A 113 3.94 6.34 4.99
CA GLY A 113 4.14 7.79 4.93
C GLY A 113 3.56 8.43 3.67
N ILE A 114 3.98 9.68 3.42
CA ILE A 114 3.60 10.46 2.23
C ILE A 114 4.85 10.69 1.40
N GLY A 115 4.76 10.38 0.10
CA GLY A 115 5.81 10.64 -0.88
C GLY A 115 6.06 9.44 -1.79
N THR A 116 6.55 9.71 -2.99
CA THR A 116 6.85 8.70 -4.00
C THR A 116 8.36 8.44 -4.05
N TYR A 117 8.76 7.30 -3.49
CA TYR A 117 10.14 6.89 -3.26
C TYR A 117 10.71 6.00 -4.35
N VAL A 118 9.86 5.38 -5.15
CA VAL A 118 10.27 4.48 -6.24
C VAL A 118 9.51 4.84 -7.52
N LYS A 119 10.23 4.88 -8.63
CA LYS A 119 9.67 5.03 -9.99
C LYS A 119 10.24 3.97 -10.93
N SER A 120 9.79 3.90 -12.18
CA SER A 120 10.52 3.13 -13.19
C SER A 120 11.75 3.88 -13.69
N SER A 121 12.75 3.15 -14.19
CA SER A 121 13.83 3.73 -14.97
C SER A 121 13.37 4.41 -16.26
N LYS A 122 12.14 4.13 -16.73
CA LYS A 122 11.51 4.80 -17.88
C LYS A 122 10.90 6.15 -17.57
N GLU A 123 10.72 6.46 -16.29
CA GLU A 123 10.19 7.75 -15.83
C GLU A 123 11.34 8.68 -15.45
N THR A 124 11.21 9.97 -15.73
CA THR A 124 12.07 10.99 -15.15
C THR A 124 11.60 11.33 -13.73
N HIS A 125 12.43 11.98 -12.93
CA HIS A 125 11.99 12.47 -11.63
C HIS A 125 10.85 13.50 -11.75
N SER A 126 10.88 14.33 -12.79
CA SER A 126 9.84 15.34 -13.04
C SER A 126 8.46 14.75 -13.34
N ASP A 127 8.40 13.57 -13.99
CA ASP A 127 7.12 12.94 -14.35
C ASP A 127 6.30 12.52 -13.12
N VAL A 128 6.98 12.23 -12.01
CA VAL A 128 6.36 11.72 -10.76
C VAL A 128 5.58 12.81 -10.01
N GLY A 129 5.91 14.09 -10.20
CA GLY A 129 5.22 15.21 -9.55
C GLY A 129 5.59 15.46 -8.07
N ASP A 130 6.40 14.60 -7.44
CA ASP A 130 6.85 14.75 -6.04
C ASP A 130 8.30 15.26 -5.94
N ARG A 131 8.49 16.57 -6.12
CA ARG A 131 9.83 17.18 -6.11
C ARG A 131 10.58 17.04 -4.79
N ALA A 132 9.87 16.86 -3.67
CA ALA A 132 10.50 16.77 -2.35
C ALA A 132 11.35 15.50 -2.20
N ASN A 133 11.04 14.45 -2.97
CA ASN A 133 11.72 13.16 -2.90
C ASN A 133 12.62 12.87 -4.11
N ASP A 134 12.73 13.77 -5.10
CA ASP A 134 13.55 13.55 -6.31
C ASP A 134 14.98 13.09 -6.01
N SER A 135 15.65 13.75 -5.07
CA SER A 135 17.06 13.47 -4.72
C SER A 135 17.30 12.13 -4.01
N LEU A 136 16.25 11.50 -3.47
CA LEU A 136 16.33 10.23 -2.75
C LEU A 136 15.58 9.09 -3.44
N ARG A 137 14.76 9.40 -4.46
CA ARG A 137 13.98 8.43 -5.21
C ARG A 137 14.88 7.47 -5.97
N ILE A 138 14.49 6.20 -5.99
CA ILE A 138 15.18 5.13 -6.72
C ILE A 138 14.28 4.57 -7.83
N ASN A 139 14.88 3.77 -8.70
CA ASN A 139 14.14 2.98 -9.68
C ASN A 139 13.68 1.65 -9.06
N GLY A 140 12.62 1.06 -9.61
CA GLY A 140 12.05 -0.22 -9.17
C GLY A 140 13.05 -1.36 -9.29
N ASN A 141 13.95 -1.31 -10.27
CA ASN A 141 15.04 -2.28 -10.43
C ASN A 141 16.20 -2.11 -9.42
N GLU A 142 16.26 -0.99 -8.68
CA GLU A 142 17.23 -0.76 -7.61
C GLU A 142 16.71 -1.20 -6.23
N LEU A 143 15.41 -1.45 -6.12
CA LEU A 143 14.75 -1.87 -4.89
C LEU A 143 15.00 -3.36 -4.64
N LYS A 144 15.61 -3.68 -3.50
CA LYS A 144 15.99 -5.06 -3.13
C LYS A 144 15.14 -5.68 -2.02
N ALA A 145 14.06 -5.01 -1.63
CA ALA A 145 13.07 -5.62 -0.75
C ALA A 145 12.47 -6.85 -1.44
N LYS A 146 12.11 -7.90 -0.69
CA LYS A 146 11.36 -9.03 -1.28
C LYS A 146 9.89 -8.67 -1.50
N ILE A 147 9.32 -7.94 -0.54
CA ILE A 147 7.91 -7.55 -0.52
C ILE A 147 7.82 -6.04 -0.25
N VAL A 148 6.90 -5.38 -0.93
CA VAL A 148 6.48 -4.00 -0.65
C VAL A 148 5.03 -4.02 -0.22
N GLY A 149 4.73 -3.39 0.90
CA GLY A 149 3.36 -3.09 1.33
C GLY A 149 3.15 -1.58 1.43
N GLU A 150 2.08 -1.08 0.83
CA GLU A 150 1.75 0.35 0.81
C GLU A 150 0.54 0.67 1.68
N GLY A 151 0.79 0.99 2.95
CA GLY A 151 -0.25 1.53 3.83
C GLY A 151 -0.60 3.00 3.52
N GLY A 152 0.33 3.77 2.98
CA GLY A 152 0.10 5.12 2.45
C GLY A 152 -0.22 5.11 0.96
N ASN A 153 -0.57 6.28 0.41
CA ASN A 153 -0.82 6.43 -1.03
C ASN A 153 0.47 6.78 -1.78
N LEU A 154 0.60 6.22 -2.98
CA LEU A 154 1.60 6.56 -3.99
C LEU A 154 3.06 6.53 -3.49
N GLY A 155 3.40 5.51 -2.69
CA GLY A 155 4.78 5.23 -2.30
C GLY A 155 5.67 4.90 -3.49
N LEU A 156 5.06 4.26 -4.48
CA LEU A 156 5.66 3.90 -5.75
C LEU A 156 4.77 4.42 -6.89
N THR A 157 5.37 4.80 -8.03
CA THR A 157 4.59 4.98 -9.26
C THR A 157 4.10 3.62 -9.77
N GLN A 158 3.04 3.61 -10.58
CA GLN A 158 2.54 2.37 -11.16
C GLN A 158 3.62 1.64 -12.00
N LEU A 159 4.35 2.39 -12.85
CA LEU A 159 5.46 1.83 -13.61
C LEU A 159 6.61 1.36 -12.71
N GLY A 160 6.86 2.03 -11.58
CA GLY A 160 7.85 1.60 -10.58
C GLY A 160 7.48 0.28 -9.92
N ARG A 161 6.19 0.07 -9.60
CA ARG A 161 5.69 -1.22 -9.09
C ARG A 161 5.85 -2.33 -10.11
N ILE A 162 5.49 -2.06 -11.37
CA ILE A 162 5.63 -3.03 -12.47
C ILE A 162 7.11 -3.40 -12.67
N GLU A 163 8.00 -2.41 -12.70
CA GLU A 163 9.44 -2.66 -12.82
C GLU A 163 9.99 -3.50 -11.66
N PHE A 164 9.64 -3.17 -10.41
CA PHE A 164 10.03 -3.96 -9.25
C PHE A 164 9.49 -5.41 -9.32
N ALA A 165 8.23 -5.59 -9.74
CA ALA A 165 7.62 -6.90 -9.91
C ALA A 165 8.31 -7.75 -11.00
N LEU A 166 8.66 -7.13 -12.13
CA LEU A 166 9.42 -7.80 -13.21
C LEU A 166 10.84 -8.20 -12.78
N HIS A 167 11.40 -7.55 -11.76
CA HIS A 167 12.68 -7.92 -11.14
C HIS A 167 12.54 -8.93 -9.99
N GLY A 168 11.35 -9.55 -9.84
CA GLY A 168 11.09 -10.61 -8.87
C GLY A 168 10.57 -10.13 -7.50
N GLY A 169 10.34 -8.83 -7.35
CA GLY A 169 9.69 -8.26 -6.17
C GLY A 169 8.20 -8.59 -6.08
N ARG A 170 7.64 -8.59 -4.88
CA ARG A 170 6.19 -8.78 -4.65
C ARG A 170 5.56 -7.48 -4.17
N VAL A 171 4.60 -6.96 -4.92
CA VAL A 171 3.94 -5.69 -4.63
C VAL A 171 2.54 -5.69 -5.26
N ASN A 172 1.55 -5.14 -4.58
CA ASN A 172 0.26 -4.79 -5.17
C ASN A 172 0.23 -3.27 -5.46
N THR A 173 -0.89 -2.74 -5.90
CA THR A 173 -1.13 -1.30 -5.84
C THR A 173 -1.51 -0.87 -4.42
N ASP A 174 -1.24 0.39 -4.10
CA ASP A 174 -1.63 1.01 -2.82
C ASP A 174 -3.12 0.88 -2.52
N PHE A 175 -4.00 1.09 -3.52
CA PHE A 175 -5.45 0.95 -3.35
C PHE A 175 -5.92 -0.48 -3.06
N VAL A 176 -5.05 -1.50 -3.19
CA VAL A 176 -5.29 -2.85 -2.67
C VAL A 176 -4.84 -2.94 -1.22
N ASP A 177 -3.62 -2.49 -0.92
CA ASP A 177 -2.98 -2.66 0.38
C ASP A 177 -3.58 -1.77 1.48
N ASN A 178 -4.09 -0.58 1.12
CA ASN A 178 -4.67 0.39 2.06
C ASN A 178 -6.20 0.54 1.97
N VAL A 179 -6.87 -0.40 1.30
CA VAL A 179 -8.32 -0.36 0.98
C VAL A 179 -9.23 -0.21 2.20
N GLY A 180 -8.80 -0.71 3.37
CA GLY A 180 -9.65 -0.83 4.56
C GLY A 180 -10.25 0.49 5.05
N GLY A 181 -9.56 1.62 4.85
CA GLY A 181 -10.08 2.93 5.24
C GLY A 181 -11.28 3.36 4.40
N VAL A 182 -11.23 3.14 3.08
CA VAL A 182 -12.32 3.45 2.15
C VAL A 182 -13.49 2.49 2.38
N ASP A 183 -13.21 1.21 2.51
CA ASP A 183 -14.22 0.16 2.68
C ASP A 183 -15.00 0.31 4.00
N SER A 184 -14.30 0.66 5.09
CA SER A 184 -14.95 0.98 6.37
C SER A 184 -15.91 2.17 6.25
N SER A 185 -15.50 3.21 5.51
CA SER A 185 -16.33 4.40 5.28
C SER A 185 -17.54 4.07 4.40
N ASP A 186 -17.38 3.25 3.36
CA ASP A 186 -18.48 2.85 2.48
C ASP A 186 -19.54 2.05 3.25
N ASN A 187 -19.11 1.08 4.07
CA ASN A 187 -20.01 0.34 4.96
C ASN A 187 -20.73 1.27 5.94
N GLU A 188 -20.00 2.17 6.61
CA GLU A 188 -20.57 3.11 7.56
C GLU A 188 -21.62 4.04 6.90
N VAL A 189 -21.32 4.59 5.72
CA VAL A 189 -22.23 5.47 4.99
C VAL A 189 -23.50 4.72 4.56
N ASN A 190 -23.37 3.50 4.03
CA ASN A 190 -24.52 2.69 3.62
C ASN A 190 -25.44 2.36 4.81
N ILE A 191 -24.87 1.97 5.96
CA ILE A 191 -25.63 1.74 7.19
C ILE A 191 -26.31 3.03 7.65
N LYS A 192 -25.61 4.17 7.62
CA LYS A 192 -26.18 5.48 7.99
C LYS A 192 -27.35 5.87 7.09
N ILE A 193 -27.27 5.64 5.78
CA ILE A 193 -28.37 5.92 4.84
C ILE A 193 -29.63 5.17 5.28
N LEU A 194 -29.51 3.85 5.51
CA LEU A 194 -30.62 3.02 5.98
C LEU A 194 -31.19 3.52 7.32
N LEU A 195 -30.33 3.73 8.32
CA LEU A 195 -30.78 4.11 9.65
C LEU A 195 -31.37 5.53 9.69
N ASN A 196 -30.88 6.45 8.86
CA ASN A 196 -31.42 7.80 8.77
C ASN A 196 -32.86 7.80 8.25
N SER A 197 -33.22 6.89 7.34
CA SER A 197 -34.63 6.71 6.93
C SER A 197 -35.53 6.28 8.09
N VAL A 198 -35.05 5.39 8.96
CA VAL A 198 -35.80 4.95 10.16
C VAL A 198 -35.92 6.11 11.17
N VAL A 199 -34.88 6.93 11.31
CA VAL A 199 -34.93 8.13 12.15
C VAL A 199 -35.94 9.14 11.61
N ALA A 200 -35.96 9.37 10.29
CA ALA A 200 -36.91 10.27 9.65
C ALA A 200 -38.38 9.84 9.82
N ASN A 201 -38.62 8.52 9.89
CA ASN A 201 -39.95 7.95 10.16
C ASN A 201 -40.36 8.00 11.64
N GLY A 202 -39.46 8.39 12.55
CA GLY A 202 -39.72 8.52 13.98
C GLY A 202 -39.55 7.22 14.80
N ASP A 203 -39.23 6.10 14.16
CA ASP A 203 -39.10 4.79 14.82
C ASP A 203 -37.75 4.61 15.55
N LEU A 204 -36.77 5.48 15.26
CA LEU A 204 -35.45 5.47 15.88
C LEU A 204 -35.02 6.89 16.25
N THR A 205 -34.49 7.09 17.47
CA THR A 205 -33.89 8.38 17.81
C THR A 205 -32.45 8.45 17.28
N PHE A 206 -31.98 9.66 16.96
CA PHE A 206 -30.59 9.88 16.53
C PHE A 206 -29.56 9.31 17.52
N LYS A 207 -29.85 9.42 18.84
CA LYS A 207 -28.99 8.86 19.89
C LYS A 207 -28.90 7.34 19.79
N LYS A 208 -30.03 6.64 19.62
CA LYS A 208 -30.06 5.18 19.47
C LYS A 208 -29.39 4.73 18.17
N ARG A 209 -29.53 5.51 17.09
CA ARG A 209 -28.81 5.28 15.82
C ARG A 209 -27.30 5.22 16.03
N ASN A 210 -26.73 6.22 16.72
CA ASN A 210 -25.29 6.25 16.98
C ASN A 210 -24.84 5.10 17.88
N GLN A 211 -25.66 4.70 18.86
CA GLN A 211 -25.37 3.51 19.67
C GLN A 211 -25.32 2.25 18.83
N LEU A 212 -26.23 2.10 17.86
CA LEU A 212 -26.25 0.95 16.96
C LEU A 212 -25.01 0.90 16.06
N LEU A 213 -24.56 2.06 15.52
CA LEU A 213 -23.32 2.15 14.75
C LEU A 213 -22.12 1.67 15.56
N ASN A 214 -22.01 2.09 16.83
CA ASN A 214 -20.91 1.66 17.70
C ASN A 214 -20.96 0.15 18.00
N VAL A 215 -22.15 -0.43 18.12
CA VAL A 215 -22.30 -1.88 18.35
C VAL A 215 -21.84 -2.67 17.12
N MET A 216 -22.02 -2.13 15.90
CA MET A 216 -21.64 -2.76 14.64
C MET A 216 -20.15 -2.63 14.27
N GLU A 217 -19.36 -1.89 15.06
CA GLU A 217 -17.96 -1.58 14.74
C GLU A 217 -17.14 -2.85 14.48
N LYS A 218 -17.32 -3.87 15.33
CA LYS A 218 -16.58 -5.13 15.19
C LYS A 218 -16.99 -5.89 13.94
N GLU A 219 -18.29 -6.01 13.67
CA GLU A 219 -18.81 -6.72 12.50
C GLU A 219 -18.39 -6.04 11.20
N VAL A 220 -18.44 -4.70 11.15
CA VAL A 220 -17.94 -3.95 9.99
C VAL A 220 -16.44 -4.16 9.82
N SER A 221 -15.65 -4.13 10.90
CA SER A 221 -14.22 -4.42 10.84
C SER A 221 -13.94 -5.83 10.31
N ASP A 222 -14.69 -6.84 10.75
CA ASP A 222 -14.51 -8.23 10.28
C ASP A 222 -14.84 -8.36 8.78
N ILE A 223 -15.90 -7.69 8.29
CA ILE A 223 -16.26 -7.64 6.87
C ILE A 223 -15.14 -7.01 6.04
N VAL A 224 -14.68 -5.82 6.44
CA VAL A 224 -13.62 -5.08 5.74
C VAL A 224 -12.33 -5.89 5.65
N LEU A 225 -11.94 -6.55 6.75
CA LEU A 225 -10.74 -7.40 6.76
C LEU A 225 -10.90 -8.62 5.83
N GLN A 226 -12.08 -9.23 5.79
CA GLN A 226 -12.36 -10.34 4.89
C GLN A 226 -12.34 -9.90 3.42
N ASP A 227 -12.90 -8.74 3.10
CA ASP A 227 -12.93 -8.18 1.74
C ASP A 227 -11.52 -7.82 1.26
N ALA A 228 -10.70 -7.19 2.11
CA ALA A 228 -9.30 -6.92 1.82
C ALA A 228 -8.49 -8.21 1.57
N TYR A 229 -8.74 -9.26 2.36
CA TYR A 229 -8.12 -10.57 2.17
C TYR A 229 -8.54 -11.20 0.84
N ASN A 230 -9.84 -11.26 0.55
CA ASN A 230 -10.39 -11.85 -0.67
C ASN A 230 -9.89 -11.12 -1.94
N GLN A 231 -9.74 -9.79 -1.87
CA GLN A 231 -9.19 -9.02 -2.98
C GLN A 231 -7.73 -9.40 -3.26
N SER A 232 -6.90 -9.50 -2.21
CA SER A 232 -5.50 -9.92 -2.34
C SER A 232 -5.36 -11.39 -2.78
N GLU A 233 -6.26 -12.25 -2.34
CA GLU A 233 -6.35 -13.65 -2.75
C GLU A 233 -6.70 -13.76 -4.25
N SER A 234 -7.70 -13.00 -4.72
CA SER A 234 -8.10 -12.96 -6.13
C SER A 234 -6.94 -12.58 -7.06
N ILE A 235 -6.13 -11.59 -6.67
CA ILE A 235 -4.91 -11.20 -7.40
C ILE A 235 -3.91 -12.36 -7.41
N SER A 236 -3.74 -13.05 -6.29
CA SER A 236 -2.79 -14.17 -6.17
C SER A 236 -3.21 -15.39 -6.99
N VAL A 237 -4.51 -15.71 -7.02
CA VAL A 237 -5.07 -16.76 -7.88
C VAL A 237 -4.88 -16.40 -9.35
N SER A 238 -5.10 -15.13 -9.72
CA SER A 238 -4.92 -14.65 -11.10
C SER A 238 -3.45 -14.69 -11.53
N GLU A 239 -2.53 -14.30 -10.64
CA GLU A 239 -1.08 -14.38 -10.87
C GLU A 239 -0.63 -15.84 -11.05
N ALA A 240 -1.16 -16.76 -10.25
CA ALA A 240 -0.80 -18.18 -10.30
C ALA A 240 -1.18 -18.87 -11.61
N GLN A 241 -2.11 -18.32 -12.40
CA GLN A 241 -2.41 -18.80 -13.76
C GLN A 241 -1.25 -18.53 -14.72
N GLY A 242 -0.42 -17.52 -14.44
CA GLY A 242 0.72 -17.13 -15.25
C GLY A 242 0.36 -16.91 -16.72
N VAL A 243 1.24 -17.39 -17.60
CA VAL A 243 1.10 -17.26 -19.06
C VAL A 243 -0.20 -17.88 -19.59
N ALA A 244 -0.74 -18.91 -18.94
CA ALA A 244 -1.96 -19.57 -19.38
C ALA A 244 -3.21 -18.68 -19.28
N GLY A 245 -3.19 -17.65 -18.44
CA GLY A 245 -4.32 -16.71 -18.26
C GLY A 245 -4.23 -15.45 -19.14
N VAL A 246 -3.13 -15.23 -19.86
CA VAL A 246 -2.88 -13.96 -20.59
C VAL A 246 -3.96 -13.71 -21.65
N LYS A 247 -4.41 -14.74 -22.38
CA LYS A 247 -5.41 -14.58 -23.45
C LYS A 247 -6.79 -14.23 -22.91
N GLU A 248 -7.17 -14.77 -21.76
CA GLU A 248 -8.39 -14.43 -21.02
C GLU A 248 -8.32 -12.98 -20.54
N GLN A 249 -7.18 -12.59 -19.95
CA GLN A 249 -6.94 -11.22 -19.47
C GLN A 249 -6.97 -10.20 -20.61
N MET A 250 -6.36 -10.50 -21.77
CA MET A 250 -6.42 -9.65 -22.97
C MET A 250 -7.86 -9.47 -23.46
N ARG A 251 -8.65 -10.55 -23.53
CA ARG A 251 -10.07 -10.47 -23.92
C ARG A 251 -10.89 -9.61 -22.95
N PHE A 252 -10.59 -9.69 -21.65
CA PHE A 252 -11.22 -8.85 -20.65
C PHE A 252 -10.87 -7.38 -20.82
N ILE A 253 -9.58 -7.06 -21.02
CA ILE A 253 -9.10 -5.72 -21.36
C ILE A 253 -9.85 -5.16 -22.58
N HIS A 254 -9.91 -5.90 -23.69
CA HIS A 254 -10.61 -5.45 -24.90
C HIS A 254 -12.11 -5.22 -24.67
N THR A 255 -12.72 -6.02 -23.78
CA THR A 255 -14.14 -5.86 -23.41
C THR A 255 -14.36 -4.53 -22.68
N LEU A 256 -13.48 -4.20 -21.72
CA LEU A 256 -13.54 -2.92 -20.99
C LEU A 256 -13.27 -1.72 -21.90
N GLU A 257 -12.28 -1.81 -22.80
CA GLU A 257 -11.98 -0.74 -23.76
C GLU A 257 -13.14 -0.49 -24.72
N LYS A 258 -13.74 -1.56 -25.26
CA LYS A 258 -14.90 -1.45 -26.16
C LYS A 258 -16.12 -0.84 -25.46
N ALA A 259 -16.27 -1.08 -24.16
CA ALA A 259 -17.29 -0.45 -23.34
C ALA A 259 -16.97 0.99 -22.93
N GLY A 260 -15.78 1.52 -23.29
CA GLY A 260 -15.31 2.84 -22.87
C GLY A 260 -15.00 2.95 -21.39
N GLN A 261 -14.81 1.81 -20.70
CA GLN A 261 -14.58 1.75 -19.26
C GLN A 261 -13.10 1.77 -18.90
N LEU A 262 -12.21 1.34 -19.81
CA LEU A 262 -10.76 1.28 -19.59
C LEU A 262 -10.01 2.11 -20.64
N ASP A 263 -9.07 2.93 -20.17
CA ASP A 263 -7.99 3.50 -20.97
C ASP A 263 -6.68 2.86 -20.51
N ARG A 264 -6.12 1.96 -21.32
CA ARG A 264 -4.89 1.25 -20.96
C ARG A 264 -3.69 2.15 -20.76
N GLN A 265 -3.60 3.25 -21.50
CA GLN A 265 -2.45 4.14 -21.41
C GLN A 265 -2.45 4.89 -20.08
N LEU A 266 -3.63 5.32 -19.63
CA LEU A 266 -3.80 5.98 -18.33
C LEU A 266 -3.46 5.04 -17.17
N GLU A 267 -3.83 3.77 -17.30
CA GLU A 267 -3.64 2.74 -16.26
C GLU A 267 -2.29 2.01 -16.35
N TYR A 268 -1.45 2.38 -17.34
CA TYR A 268 -0.16 1.75 -17.60
C TYR A 268 -0.25 0.23 -17.85
N ILE A 269 -1.37 -0.23 -18.42
CA ILE A 269 -1.55 -1.62 -18.83
C ILE A 269 -0.86 -1.83 -20.19
N PRO A 270 -0.04 -2.88 -20.37
CA PRO A 270 0.66 -3.11 -21.62
C PRO A 270 -0.30 -3.32 -22.81
N ASP A 271 0.13 -2.88 -23.99
CA ASP A 271 -0.57 -3.17 -25.23
C ASP A 271 -0.45 -4.65 -25.64
N ASP A 272 -1.19 -5.06 -26.66
CA ASP A 272 -1.22 -6.44 -27.12
C ASP A 272 0.16 -6.94 -27.57
N GLU A 273 0.97 -6.09 -28.20
CA GLU A 273 2.31 -6.47 -28.66
C GLU A 273 3.24 -6.74 -27.48
N GLN A 274 3.22 -5.88 -26.47
CA GLN A 274 3.99 -6.03 -25.23
C GLN A 274 3.55 -7.27 -24.44
N LEU A 275 2.25 -7.54 -24.34
CA LEU A 275 1.74 -8.74 -23.66
C LEU A 275 2.17 -10.01 -24.38
N LEU A 276 2.07 -10.06 -25.71
CA LEU A 276 2.50 -11.22 -26.50
C LEU A 276 4.02 -11.42 -26.44
N GLU A 277 4.80 -10.36 -26.39
CA GLU A 277 6.26 -10.46 -26.22
C GLU A 277 6.63 -10.99 -24.84
N ARG A 278 5.99 -10.48 -23.78
CA ARG A 278 6.14 -11.03 -22.42
C ARG A 278 5.72 -12.50 -22.35
N GLU A 279 4.61 -12.87 -22.99
CA GLU A 279 4.10 -14.25 -23.04
C GLU A 279 5.15 -15.22 -23.61
N LYS A 280 5.80 -14.85 -24.72
CA LYS A 280 6.89 -15.62 -25.34
C LYS A 280 8.11 -15.78 -24.44
N GLN A 281 8.35 -14.81 -23.55
CA GLN A 281 9.42 -14.83 -22.56
C GLN A 281 9.03 -15.56 -21.26
N GLY A 282 7.84 -16.16 -21.21
CA GLY A 282 7.33 -16.84 -20.02
C GLY A 282 6.79 -15.91 -18.95
N GLN A 283 6.56 -14.64 -19.29
CA GLN A 283 6.05 -13.60 -18.37
C GLN A 283 4.58 -13.30 -18.65
N ALA A 284 3.81 -13.07 -17.60
CA ALA A 284 2.41 -12.66 -17.67
C ALA A 284 2.23 -11.23 -17.15
N LEU A 285 0.99 -10.81 -16.95
CA LEU A 285 0.71 -9.61 -16.17
C LEU A 285 1.28 -9.74 -14.76
N THR A 286 1.88 -8.65 -14.29
CA THR A 286 2.40 -8.49 -12.94
C THR A 286 1.26 -8.22 -11.95
N ARG A 287 1.49 -8.43 -10.65
CA ARG A 287 0.49 -8.15 -9.60
C ARG A 287 -0.05 -6.70 -9.63
N PRO A 288 0.75 -5.65 -9.86
CA PRO A 288 0.24 -4.28 -10.01
C PRO A 288 -0.72 -4.12 -11.20
N GLU A 289 -0.44 -4.78 -12.33
CA GLU A 289 -1.32 -4.76 -13.50
C GLU A 289 -2.61 -5.56 -13.23
N LEU A 290 -2.51 -6.71 -12.57
CA LEU A 290 -3.67 -7.50 -12.14
C LEU A 290 -4.52 -6.77 -11.11
N SER A 291 -3.92 -5.98 -10.22
CA SER A 291 -4.63 -5.18 -9.21
C SER A 291 -5.58 -4.18 -9.87
N VAL A 292 -5.14 -3.55 -10.96
CA VAL A 292 -5.97 -2.67 -11.79
C VAL A 292 -7.11 -3.46 -12.42
N LEU A 293 -6.82 -4.60 -13.08
CA LEU A 293 -7.87 -5.41 -13.73
C LEU A 293 -8.93 -5.90 -12.72
N VAL A 294 -8.52 -6.30 -11.51
CA VAL A 294 -9.45 -6.70 -10.45
C VAL A 294 -10.33 -5.53 -10.01
N ALA A 295 -9.79 -4.31 -9.90
CA ALA A 295 -10.57 -3.13 -9.57
C ALA A 295 -11.65 -2.84 -10.63
N TYR A 296 -11.29 -2.89 -11.92
CA TYR A 296 -12.26 -2.74 -13.02
C TYR A 296 -13.30 -3.85 -13.05
N ALA A 297 -12.89 -5.11 -12.79
CA ALA A 297 -13.83 -6.22 -12.69
C ALA A 297 -14.85 -6.02 -11.57
N LYS A 298 -14.41 -5.55 -10.38
CA LYS A 298 -15.30 -5.22 -9.26
C LYS A 298 -16.30 -4.12 -9.64
N MET A 299 -15.84 -3.06 -10.29
CA MET A 299 -16.71 -1.96 -10.72
C MET A 299 -17.75 -2.43 -11.75
N LEU A 300 -17.33 -3.18 -12.77
CA LEU A 300 -18.22 -3.74 -13.77
C LEU A 300 -19.27 -4.67 -13.15
N LEU A 301 -18.85 -5.59 -12.28
CA LEU A 301 -19.76 -6.49 -11.59
C LEU A 301 -20.74 -5.73 -10.70
N LYS A 302 -20.27 -4.69 -9.99
CA LYS A 302 -21.14 -3.84 -9.17
C LYS A 302 -22.21 -3.16 -10.05
N GLU A 303 -21.85 -2.63 -11.21
CA GLU A 303 -22.81 -2.04 -12.15
C GLU A 303 -23.81 -3.07 -12.68
N GLN A 304 -23.35 -4.26 -13.08
CA GLN A 304 -24.23 -5.31 -13.61
C GLN A 304 -25.18 -5.87 -12.53
N LEU A 305 -24.70 -6.01 -11.30
CA LEU A 305 -25.51 -6.49 -10.17
C LEU A 305 -26.43 -5.40 -9.61
N ALA A 306 -26.16 -4.12 -9.88
CA ALA A 306 -27.04 -3.02 -9.52
C ALA A 306 -28.32 -2.96 -10.39
N VAL A 307 -28.44 -3.78 -11.44
CA VAL A 307 -29.60 -3.82 -12.33
C VAL A 307 -30.77 -4.61 -11.71
N GLU A 308 -31.75 -3.85 -11.22
CA GLU A 308 -33.17 -4.16 -10.91
C GLU A 308 -33.53 -5.41 -10.07
N ALA A 309 -33.43 -5.26 -8.74
CA ALA A 309 -34.37 -5.85 -7.78
C ALA A 309 -35.51 -4.89 -7.38
N SER A 310 -35.70 -3.77 -8.10
CA SER A 310 -36.55 -2.64 -7.66
C SER A 310 -37.58 -2.11 -8.67
N VAL A 311 -37.79 -2.74 -9.84
CA VAL A 311 -38.91 -2.38 -10.74
C VAL A 311 -39.58 -3.61 -11.34
N LYS A 312 -40.26 -4.41 -10.51
CA LYS A 312 -41.32 -5.34 -10.96
C LYS A 312 -42.17 -5.83 -9.78
N MET A 313 -42.65 -4.89 -8.96
CA MET A 313 -43.82 -5.13 -8.12
C MET A 313 -44.86 -4.05 -8.45
N SER A 314 -45.85 -4.47 -9.23
CA SER A 314 -47.26 -4.13 -9.01
C SER A 314 -47.66 -2.66 -9.08
N ILE A 315 -47.87 -2.12 -10.28
CA ILE A 315 -49.05 -1.27 -10.53
C ILE A 315 -49.65 -1.68 -11.87
N THR A 316 -50.46 -2.76 -11.82
CA THR A 316 -51.63 -2.86 -12.67
C THR A 316 -52.66 -1.89 -12.09
N VAL A 317 -52.90 -0.76 -12.74
CA VAL A 317 -54.19 -0.08 -12.62
C VAL A 317 -54.61 0.31 -14.04
N ASN A 318 -55.67 -0.36 -14.48
CA ASN A 318 -56.45 -0.04 -15.66
C ASN A 318 -56.95 1.41 -15.61
N CYS A 319 -56.78 2.12 -16.72
CA CYS A 319 -57.76 2.91 -17.47
C CYS A 319 -57.04 3.98 -18.31
#